data_AF-A0A2A4ZJ64-F1
#
_entry.id   AF-A0A2A4ZJ64-F1
#
_cell.length_a   1.000
_cell.length_b   1.000
_cell.length_c   1.000
_cell.angle_alpha   90.00
_cell.angle_beta   90.00
_cell.angle_gamma   90.00
#
_symmetry.space_group_name_H-M   'P 1'
#
loop_
_entity.id
_entity.type
_entity.pdbx_description
1 polymer ?
#
loop_
_entity_poly.entity_id
_entity_poly.type
_entity_poly.pdbx_seq_one_letter_code
_entity_poly.pdbx_strand_id
1 'polypeptide(L)'
;MPNLEQMIEGGFRAVARGARREGIMGVTNAQWQQAAINKGGPRIVGGITESIEKYTRNFGPILAAITSAVAALPPRTTSAQQNVQNRLMPIIRAEKEAAGREFN
;
A
#
# COMPACT_ATOMS: atom_id res chain seq x y z
N MET A 1 24.93 -6.28 30.55
CA MET A 1 24.38 -6.41 29.19
C MET A 1 25.39 -7.16 28.34
N PRO A 2 24.99 -8.07 27.45
CA PRO A 2 25.92 -8.81 26.60
C PRO A 2 26.68 -7.86 25.66
N ASN A 3 27.94 -8.20 25.36
CA ASN A 3 28.76 -7.42 24.42
C ASN A 3 28.40 -7.76 22.95
N LEU A 4 28.93 -6.98 22.00
CA LEU A 4 28.59 -7.10 20.58
C LEU A 4 28.90 -8.49 20.01
N GLU A 5 30.03 -9.09 20.39
CA GLU A 5 30.43 -10.43 19.96
C GLU A 5 29.44 -11.49 20.46
N GLN A 6 29.02 -11.41 21.72
CA GLN A 6 28.02 -12.29 22.32
C GLN A 6 26.65 -12.16 21.63
N MET A 7 26.26 -10.95 21.21
CA MET A 7 25.01 -10.73 20.48
C MET A 7 25.06 -11.32 19.07
N ILE A 8 26.18 -11.17 18.36
CA ILE A 8 26.40 -11.73 17.01
C ILE A 8 26.39 -13.26 17.05
N GLU A 9 27.14 -13.85 17.99
CA GLU A 9 27.19 -15.30 18.16
C GLU A 9 25.82 -15.88 18.55
N GLY A 10 25.08 -15.20 19.43
CA GLY A 10 23.70 -15.54 19.77
C GLY A 10 22.77 -15.52 18.55
N GLY A 11 22.93 -14.53 17.67
CA GLY A 11 22.19 -14.43 16.41
C GLY A 11 22.43 -15.63 15.47
N PHE A 12 23.69 -15.99 15.23
CA PHE A 12 24.02 -17.16 14.41
C PHE A 12 23.47 -18.47 15.00
N ARG A 13 23.55 -18.64 16.33
CA ARG A 13 22.97 -19.81 17.02
C ARG A 13 21.44 -19.86 16.93
N ALA A 14 20.76 -18.71 16.90
CA ALA A 14 19.30 -18.65 16.73
C ALA A 14 18.87 -18.99 15.29
N VAL A 15 19.63 -18.50 14.29
CA VAL A 15 19.40 -18.82 12.88
C VAL A 15 19.65 -20.30 12.60
N ALA A 16 20.78 -20.84 13.06
CA ALA A 16 21.16 -22.25 12.85
C ALA A 16 20.13 -23.24 13.43
N ARG A 17 19.51 -22.89 14.57
CA ARG A 17 18.43 -23.69 15.18
C ARG A 17 17.07 -23.48 14.53
N GLY A 18 16.95 -22.61 13.53
CA GLY A 18 15.66 -22.34 12.89
C GLY A 18 14.64 -21.70 13.83
N ALA A 19 15.09 -20.94 14.83
CA ALA A 19 14.25 -20.43 15.92
C ALA A 19 13.04 -19.61 15.43
N ARG A 20 13.16 -18.94 14.27
CA ARG A 20 12.04 -18.25 13.63
C ARG A 20 10.95 -19.20 13.14
N ARG A 21 11.33 -20.35 12.55
CA ARG A 21 10.39 -21.38 12.10
C ARG A 21 9.66 -21.98 13.30
N GLU A 22 10.40 -22.37 14.33
CA GLU A 22 9.83 -22.90 15.57
C GLU A 22 8.87 -21.89 16.22
N GLY A 23 9.30 -20.62 16.31
CA GLY A 23 8.48 -19.55 16.84
C GLY A 23 7.18 -19.35 16.06
N ILE A 24 7.21 -19.39 14.73
CA ILE A 24 6.00 -19.28 13.89
C ILE A 24 5.08 -20.49 14.09
N MET A 25 5.62 -21.70 14.12
CA MET A 25 4.82 -22.93 14.33
C MET A 25 4.15 -22.97 15.70
N GLY A 26 4.73 -22.28 16.70
CA GLY A 26 4.16 -22.15 18.04
C GLY A 26 3.09 -21.06 18.18
N VAL A 27 2.83 -20.26 17.14
CA VAL A 27 1.79 -19.22 17.19
C VAL A 27 0.42 -19.84 16.97
N THR A 28 -0.44 -19.76 17.98
CA THR A 28 -1.85 -20.10 17.85
C THR A 28 -2.63 -18.97 17.15
N ASN A 29 -3.78 -19.30 16.58
CA ASN A 29 -4.67 -18.29 15.98
C ASN A 29 -5.08 -17.19 16.98
N ALA A 30 -5.37 -17.55 18.24
CA ALA A 30 -5.73 -16.59 19.28
C ALA A 30 -4.59 -15.60 19.58
N GLN A 31 -3.35 -16.09 19.65
CA GLN A 31 -2.17 -15.22 19.82
C GLN A 31 -1.96 -14.30 18.62
N TRP A 32 -2.16 -14.81 17.41
CA TRP A 32 -2.09 -13.99 16.19
C TRP A 32 -3.17 -12.90 16.19
N GLN A 33 -4.42 -13.23 16.49
CA GLN A 33 -5.53 -12.27 16.56
C GLN A 33 -5.26 -11.18 17.59
N GLN A 34 -4.82 -11.56 18.80
CA GLN A 34 -4.48 -10.60 19.84
C GLN A 34 -3.32 -9.68 19.40
N ALA A 35 -2.30 -10.22 18.74
CA ALA A 35 -1.20 -9.42 18.21
C ALA A 35 -1.63 -8.50 17.06
N ALA A 36 -2.53 -8.95 16.19
CA ALA A 36 -3.08 -8.13 15.11
C ALA A 36 -3.85 -6.92 15.67
N ILE A 37 -4.65 -7.12 16.71
CA ILE A 37 -5.36 -6.04 17.41
C ILE A 37 -4.35 -5.09 18.06
N ASN A 38 -3.46 -5.62 18.90
CA ASN A 38 -2.62 -4.80 19.79
C ASN A 38 -1.44 -4.12 19.08
N LYS A 39 -0.93 -4.71 18.00
CA LYS A 39 0.22 -4.19 17.25
C LYS A 39 -0.18 -3.67 15.88
N GLY A 40 -1.02 -4.42 15.16
CA GLY A 40 -1.46 -4.08 13.82
C GLY A 40 -2.36 -2.84 13.81
N GLY A 41 -3.37 -2.79 14.70
CA GLY A 41 -4.28 -1.66 14.83
C GLY A 41 -3.56 -0.32 14.99
N PRO A 42 -2.73 -0.14 16.02
CA PRO A 42 -1.96 1.10 16.20
C PRO A 42 -1.04 1.43 15.03
N ARG A 43 -0.40 0.43 14.42
CA ARG A 43 0.49 0.63 13.27
C ARG A 43 -0.25 1.16 12.05
N ILE A 44 -1.45 0.65 11.78
CA ILE A 44 -2.31 1.09 10.66
C ILE A 44 -2.75 2.53 10.90
N VAL A 45 -3.29 2.82 12.09
CA VAL A 45 -3.79 4.18 12.42
C VAL A 45 -2.66 5.21 12.38
N GLY A 46 -1.52 4.91 13.01
CA GLY A 46 -0.34 5.78 12.97
C GLY A 46 0.16 5.97 11.55
N GLY A 47 0.28 4.89 10.78
CA GLY A 47 0.75 4.95 9.39
C GLY A 47 -0.16 5.75 8.47
N ILE A 48 -1.48 5.65 8.65
CA ILE A 48 -2.45 6.48 7.92
C ILE A 48 -2.22 7.94 8.29
N THR A 49 -2.24 8.27 9.58
CA THR A 49 -2.13 9.64 10.09
C THR A 49 -0.87 10.34 9.59
N GLU A 50 0.28 9.67 9.71
CA GLU A 50 1.58 10.17 9.23
C GLU A 50 1.62 10.37 7.70
N SER A 51 0.85 9.59 6.96
CA SER A 51 0.83 9.63 5.49
C SER A 51 -0.19 10.59 4.91
N ILE A 52 -1.09 11.18 5.70
CA ILE A 52 -2.17 12.05 5.21
C ILE A 52 -1.60 13.21 4.38
N GLU A 53 -0.60 13.92 4.89
CA GLU A 53 -0.03 15.06 4.15
C GLU A 53 0.60 14.64 2.83
N LYS A 54 1.33 13.52 2.84
CA LYS A 54 1.94 12.96 1.62
C LYS A 54 0.87 12.56 0.62
N TYR A 55 -0.21 11.94 1.09
CA TYR A 55 -1.35 11.56 0.25
C TYR A 55 -2.02 12.79 -0.35
N THR A 56 -2.39 13.78 0.47
CA THR A 56 -3.04 15.01 0.01
C THR A 56 -2.18 15.77 -0.98
N ARG A 57 -0.87 15.89 -0.72
CA ARG A 57 0.06 16.62 -1.59
C ARG A 57 0.26 15.93 -2.95
N ASN A 58 0.46 14.62 -2.96
CA ASN A 58 0.88 13.92 -4.17
C ASN A 58 -0.29 13.27 -4.93
N PHE A 59 -1.28 12.77 -4.21
CA PHE A 59 -2.42 12.07 -4.80
C PHE A 59 -3.66 12.95 -4.90
N GLY A 60 -3.84 13.93 -4.02
CA GLY A 60 -4.98 14.86 -4.04
C GLY A 60 -5.21 15.51 -5.41
N PRO A 61 -4.19 16.09 -6.08
CA PRO A 61 -4.33 16.66 -7.42
C PRO A 61 -4.73 15.64 -8.48
N ILE A 62 -4.14 14.44 -8.43
CA ILE A 62 -4.44 13.33 -9.36
C ILE A 62 -5.89 12.89 -9.20
N LEU A 63 -6.34 12.70 -7.96
CA LEU A 63 -7.72 12.32 -7.67
C LEU A 63 -8.70 13.38 -8.16
N ALA A 64 -8.43 14.66 -7.91
CA ALA A 64 -9.26 15.76 -8.37
C ALA A 64 -9.39 15.79 -9.90
N ALA A 65 -8.28 15.59 -10.62
CA ALA A 65 -8.26 15.52 -12.08
C ALA A 65 -9.06 14.32 -12.61
N ILE A 66 -8.87 13.12 -12.02
CA ILE A 66 -9.65 11.93 -12.36
C ILE A 66 -11.14 12.17 -12.11
N THR A 67 -11.52 12.69 -10.95
CA THR A 67 -12.93 12.96 -10.62
C THR A 67 -13.57 13.93 -11.60
N SER A 68 -12.86 15.00 -11.98
CA SER A 68 -13.31 15.96 -12.98
C SER A 68 -13.49 15.29 -14.36
N ALA A 69 -12.51 14.50 -14.80
CA ALA A 69 -12.59 13.76 -16.06
C ALA A 69 -13.76 12.78 -16.08
N VAL A 70 -13.99 12.05 -14.98
CA VAL A 70 -15.11 11.11 -14.83
C VAL A 70 -16.47 11.81 -14.95
N ALA A 71 -16.62 12.99 -14.35
CA ALA A 71 -17.84 13.78 -14.42
C ALA A 71 -18.18 14.24 -15.84
N ALA A 72 -17.17 14.40 -16.70
CA ALA A 72 -17.32 14.82 -18.09
C ALA A 72 -17.52 13.66 -19.09
N LEU A 73 -17.55 12.40 -18.63
CA LEU A 73 -17.57 11.25 -19.55
C LEU A 73 -18.91 11.12 -20.29
N PRO A 74 -18.88 10.79 -21.59
CA PRO A 74 -20.10 10.47 -22.35
C PRO A 74 -20.71 9.15 -21.85
N PRO A 75 -22.02 8.91 -22.01
CA PRO A 75 -22.65 7.63 -21.65
C PRO A 75 -21.91 6.41 -22.21
N ARG A 76 -21.97 5.27 -21.50
CA ARG A 76 -21.38 4.02 -21.99
C ARG A 76 -22.12 3.53 -23.23
N THR A 77 -21.39 2.96 -24.18
CA THR A 77 -21.97 2.28 -25.34
C THR A 77 -21.85 0.76 -25.18
N THR A 78 -22.43 -0.01 -26.11
CA THR A 78 -22.27 -1.47 -26.16
C THR A 78 -20.92 -1.90 -26.75
N SER A 79 -20.23 -1.01 -27.47
CA SER A 79 -18.91 -1.29 -28.04
C SER A 79 -17.82 -1.13 -26.99
N ALA A 80 -17.11 -2.22 -26.68
CA ALA A 80 -15.97 -2.19 -25.77
C ALA A 80 -14.88 -1.22 -26.27
N GLN A 81 -14.58 -1.25 -27.57
CA GLN A 81 -13.56 -0.38 -28.18
C GLN A 81 -13.90 1.11 -28.00
N GLN A 82 -15.16 1.49 -28.25
CA GLN A 82 -15.62 2.86 -28.06
C GLN A 82 -15.58 3.29 -26.59
N ASN A 83 -15.92 2.41 -25.65
CA ASN A 83 -15.80 2.71 -24.23
C ASN A 83 -14.35 2.93 -23.80
N VAL A 84 -13.40 2.14 -24.31
CA VAL A 84 -11.98 2.36 -24.04
C VAL A 84 -11.55 3.73 -24.57
N GLN A 85 -11.85 4.01 -25.83
CA GLN A 85 -11.42 5.24 -26.49
C GLN A 85 -12.06 6.50 -25.90
N ASN A 86 -13.36 6.47 -25.65
CA ASN A 86 -14.13 7.66 -25.28
C ASN A 86 -14.28 7.84 -23.77
N ARG A 87 -13.93 6.83 -22.96
CA ARG A 87 -14.07 6.91 -21.49
C ARG A 87 -12.79 6.60 -20.74
N LEU A 88 -12.12 5.48 -21.05
CA LEU A 88 -10.91 5.10 -20.31
C LEU A 88 -9.71 5.99 -20.65
N MET A 89 -9.44 6.21 -21.94
CA MET A 89 -8.30 7.02 -22.38
C MET A 89 -8.32 8.46 -21.84
N PRO A 90 -9.47 9.17 -21.78
CA PRO A 90 -9.55 10.47 -21.13
C PRO A 90 -9.18 10.46 -19.64
N ILE A 91 -9.59 9.42 -18.90
CA ILE A 91 -9.25 9.29 -17.47
C ILE A 91 -7.73 9.09 -17.31
N ILE A 92 -7.14 8.18 -18.08
CA ILE A 92 -5.71 7.89 -18.00
C ILE A 92 -4.90 9.14 -18.38
N ARG A 93 -5.33 9.87 -19.41
CA ARG A 93 -4.71 11.15 -19.78
C ARG A 93 -4.73 12.14 -18.61
N ALA A 94 -5.89 12.36 -18.01
CA ALA A 94 -6.03 13.27 -16.86
C ALA A 94 -5.16 12.85 -15.66
N GLU A 95 -5.08 11.54 -15.37
CA GLU A 95 -4.18 10.99 -14.35
C GLU A 95 -2.71 11.31 -14.66
N LYS A 96 -2.25 11.02 -15.88
CA LYS A 96 -0.85 11.22 -16.28
C LYS A 96 -0.46 12.68 -16.24
N GLU A 97 -1.29 13.55 -16.81
CA GLU A 97 -1.06 15.00 -16.81
C GLU A 97 -0.99 15.55 -15.38
N ALA A 98 -1.93 15.18 -14.51
CA ALA A 98 -1.93 15.60 -13.10
C ALA A 98 -0.75 15.02 -12.30
N ALA A 99 -0.21 13.88 -12.72
CA ALA A 99 1.00 13.29 -12.15
C ALA A 99 2.30 13.88 -12.72
N GLY A 100 2.21 14.87 -13.63
CA GLY A 100 3.37 15.47 -14.29
C GLY A 100 4.07 14.52 -15.27
N ARG A 101 3.33 13.59 -15.87
CA ARG A 101 3.83 12.59 -16.82
C ARG A 101 3.19 12.79 -18.18
N GLU A 102 3.97 12.52 -19.23
CA GLU A 102 3.44 12.54 -20.60
C GLU A 102 2.47 11.38 -20.85
N PHE A 103 1.43 11.66 -21.62
CA PHE A 103 0.48 10.69 -22.13
C PHE A 103 0.77 10.48 -23.62
N ASN A 104 1.58 9.45 -23.92
CA ASN A 104 2.01 9.06 -25.26
C ASN A 104 1.10 7.97 -25.83
#